data_AF-A0A6G3MH39-F1
#
_entry.id   AF-A0A6G3MH39-F1
#
_cell.length_a   1.000
_cell.length_b   1.000
_cell.length_c   1.000
_cell.angle_alpha   90.00
_cell.angle_beta   90.00
_cell.angle_gamma   90.00
#
_symmetry.space_group_name_H-M   'P 1'
#
loop_
_entity.id
_entity.type
_entity.pdbx_description
1 polymer ?
#
loop_
_entity_poly.entity_id
_entity_poly.type
_entity_poly.pdbx_seq_one_letter_code
_entity_poly.pdbx_strand_id
1 'polypeptide(L)'
;RANTVTNMSRVDFSGRSIKWNNTNDAYELLEAIKDCENLQEINLSGNVMSVEAAISVSSALEQKSSIKKVYLNDLFTGKSMDVIDSSLKCIFLAIIASGAEIEEINLSDNALGHKGVEALSRLIKSPSCHSLRSLILNNNGFGLIGALVKHGN
;
A
#
# COMPACT_ATOMS: atom_id res chain seq x y z
N ARG A 1 26.87 4.54 -27.16
CA ARG A 1 27.42 3.83 -26.00
C ARG A 1 26.45 4.04 -24.83
N ALA A 2 25.88 2.94 -24.32
CA ALA A 2 25.09 2.75 -23.10
C ALA A 2 23.91 3.70 -22.80
N ASN A 3 22.69 3.22 -23.09
CA ASN A 3 21.48 3.62 -22.38
C ASN A 3 21.58 3.11 -20.94
N THR A 4 21.86 3.99 -19.98
CA THR A 4 21.63 3.69 -18.56
C THR A 4 20.14 3.78 -18.30
N VAL A 5 19.41 2.70 -18.55
CA VAL A 5 18.09 2.47 -17.96
C VAL A 5 18.35 2.36 -16.46
N THR A 6 18.16 3.45 -15.72
CA THR A 6 17.90 3.37 -14.29
C THR A 6 16.60 2.60 -14.14
N ASN A 7 16.72 1.27 -14.07
CA ASN A 7 15.63 0.36 -13.81
C ASN A 7 15.22 0.59 -12.35
N MET A 8 14.50 1.68 -12.10
CA MET A 8 14.05 2.04 -10.76
C MET A 8 13.07 0.95 -10.35
N SER A 9 13.44 0.11 -9.39
CA SER A 9 12.55 -0.89 -8.80
C SER A 9 11.65 -0.28 -7.71
N ARG A 10 11.50 1.06 -7.72
CA ARG A 10 10.86 1.81 -6.65
C ARG A 10 10.05 2.98 -7.21
N VAL A 11 8.82 3.11 -6.73
CA VAL A 11 7.97 4.30 -6.91
C VAL A 11 7.82 4.97 -5.55
N ASP A 12 8.37 6.18 -5.41
CA ASP A 12 8.39 6.93 -4.15
C ASP A 12 7.75 8.32 -4.30
N PHE A 13 6.59 8.48 -3.68
CA PHE A 13 5.84 9.72 -3.56
C PHE A 13 5.77 10.21 -2.10
N SER A 14 6.62 9.68 -1.21
CA SER A 14 6.55 9.97 0.22
C SER A 14 6.72 11.45 0.57
N GLY A 15 5.98 11.91 1.57
CA GLY A 15 6.11 13.24 2.18
C GLY A 15 5.77 14.41 1.26
N ARG A 16 5.11 14.15 0.12
CA ARG A 16 4.78 15.20 -0.86
C ARG A 16 3.50 15.97 -0.54
N SER A 17 2.74 15.56 0.49
CA SER A 17 1.46 16.18 0.88
C SER A 17 0.43 16.24 -0.27
N ILE A 18 0.50 15.30 -1.21
CA ILE A 18 -0.39 15.23 -2.36
C ILE A 18 -1.76 14.74 -1.90
N LYS A 19 -2.82 15.32 -2.48
CA LYS A 19 -4.20 14.86 -2.30
C LYS A 19 -4.68 14.17 -3.57
N TRP A 20 -4.71 12.84 -3.56
CA TRP A 20 -5.30 12.05 -4.62
C TRP A 20 -6.79 11.88 -4.37
N ASN A 21 -7.62 12.80 -4.86
CA ASN A 21 -9.07 12.74 -4.64
C ASN A 21 -9.80 11.90 -5.68
N ASN A 22 -9.21 11.73 -6.86
CA ASN A 22 -9.78 11.03 -8.00
C ASN A 22 -8.66 10.46 -8.89
N THR A 23 -9.03 9.83 -10.01
CA THR A 23 -8.07 9.24 -10.96
C THR A 23 -7.13 10.27 -11.60
N ASN A 24 -7.62 11.47 -11.94
CA ASN A 24 -6.82 12.51 -12.58
C ASN A 24 -5.77 13.07 -11.62
N ASP A 25 -6.14 13.29 -10.36
CA ASP A 25 -5.19 13.72 -9.33
C ASP A 25 -4.04 12.70 -9.16
N ALA A 26 -4.32 11.41 -9.37
CA ALA A 26 -3.37 10.31 -9.26
C ALA A 26 -2.57 10.03 -10.54
N TYR A 27 -2.76 10.79 -11.63
CA TYR A 27 -2.18 10.51 -12.94
C TYR A 27 -0.67 10.26 -12.92
N GLU A 28 0.11 11.15 -12.28
CA GLU A 28 1.57 11.01 -12.19
C GLU A 28 1.99 9.74 -11.45
N LEU A 29 1.26 9.35 -10.39
CA LEU A 29 1.50 8.13 -9.66
C LEU A 29 1.19 6.89 -10.52
N LEU A 30 0.08 6.93 -11.26
CA LEU A 30 -0.34 5.83 -12.12
C LEU A 30 0.66 5.58 -13.26
N GLU A 31 1.15 6.64 -13.91
CA GLU A 31 2.18 6.51 -14.94
C GLU A 31 3.50 5.99 -14.33
N ALA A 32 3.90 6.47 -13.15
CA ALA A 32 5.09 5.96 -12.47
C ALA A 32 4.98 4.46 -12.10
N ILE A 33 3.82 4.00 -11.63
CA ILE A 33 3.57 2.58 -11.37
C ILE A 33 3.65 1.80 -12.68
N LYS A 34 2.97 2.26 -13.73
CA LYS A 34 2.89 1.59 -15.04
C LYS A 34 4.28 1.42 -15.66
N ASP A 35 5.08 2.48 -15.72
CA ASP A 35 6.41 2.50 -16.34
C ASP A 35 7.46 1.70 -15.55
N CYS A 36 7.20 1.43 -14.27
CA CYS A 36 8.08 0.64 -13.42
C CYS A 36 7.81 -0.87 -13.58
N GLU A 37 8.39 -1.51 -14.60
CA GLU A 37 8.17 -2.95 -14.90
C GLU A 37 8.48 -3.86 -13.70
N ASN A 38 9.65 -3.68 -13.07
CA ASN A 38 10.11 -4.46 -11.92
C ASN A 38 9.90 -3.69 -10.60
N LEU A 39 8.65 -3.25 -10.34
CA LEU A 39 8.31 -2.54 -9.12
C LEU A 39 8.46 -3.45 -7.88
N GLN A 40 9.47 -3.19 -7.06
CA GLN A 40 9.75 -3.91 -5.81
C GLN A 40 9.31 -3.13 -4.57
N GLU A 41 9.31 -1.80 -4.63
CA GLU A 41 8.92 -0.96 -3.51
C GLU A 41 7.99 0.16 -3.96
N ILE A 42 6.87 0.32 -3.25
CA ILE A 42 5.98 1.47 -3.40
C ILE A 42 5.88 2.22 -2.07
N ASN A 43 6.18 3.51 -2.09
CA ASN A 43 6.07 4.39 -0.93
C ASN A 43 5.16 5.58 -1.23
N LEU A 44 3.98 5.58 -0.61
CA LEU A 44 2.95 6.62 -0.76
C LEU A 44 2.75 7.42 0.53
N SER A 45 3.61 7.25 1.51
CA SER A 45 3.42 7.81 2.85
C SER A 45 3.33 9.34 2.92
N GLY A 46 2.62 9.88 3.90
CA GLY A 46 2.49 11.33 4.09
C GLY A 46 1.75 12.04 2.96
N ASN A 47 0.74 11.38 2.39
CA ASN A 47 -0.15 11.90 1.36
C ASN A 47 -1.60 11.61 1.77
N VAL A 48 -2.58 12.03 0.98
CA VAL A 48 -4.00 11.79 1.27
C VAL A 48 -4.67 11.12 0.09
N MET A 49 -5.25 9.94 0.31
CA MET A 49 -5.90 9.14 -0.73
C MET A 49 -7.41 9.02 -0.51
N SER A 50 -8.20 9.16 -1.57
CA SER A 50 -9.63 8.83 -1.60
C SER A 50 -9.88 7.39 -2.04
N VAL A 51 -11.13 6.92 -1.91
CA VAL A 51 -11.53 5.61 -2.44
C VAL A 51 -11.35 5.53 -3.96
N GLU A 52 -11.70 6.58 -4.70
CA GLU A 52 -11.58 6.57 -6.16
C GLU A 52 -10.11 6.46 -6.59
N ALA A 53 -9.23 7.26 -6.00
CA ALA A 53 -7.80 7.15 -6.28
C ALA A 53 -7.24 5.78 -5.87
N ALA A 54 -7.68 5.23 -4.73
CA ALA A 54 -7.27 3.90 -4.29
C ALA A 54 -7.69 2.80 -5.29
N ILE A 55 -8.89 2.89 -5.89
CA ILE A 55 -9.34 1.95 -6.94
C ILE A 55 -8.40 2.01 -8.15
N SER A 56 -8.08 3.21 -8.64
CA SER A 56 -7.21 3.38 -9.81
C SER A 56 -5.78 2.90 -9.53
N VAL A 57 -5.24 3.21 -8.35
CA VAL A 57 -3.93 2.69 -7.91
C VAL A 57 -3.97 1.17 -7.80
N SER A 58 -5.03 0.60 -7.22
CA SER A 58 -5.19 -0.86 -7.07
C SER A 58 -5.15 -1.56 -8.44
N SER A 59 -5.89 -1.05 -9.42
CA SER A 59 -5.88 -1.61 -10.78
C SER A 59 -4.48 -1.59 -11.42
N ALA A 60 -3.68 -0.55 -11.17
CA ALA A 60 -2.30 -0.50 -11.65
C ALA A 60 -1.38 -1.51 -10.94
N LEU A 61 -1.64 -1.81 -9.66
CA LEU A 61 -0.85 -2.75 -8.85
C LEU A 61 -1.13 -4.23 -9.16
N GLU A 62 -2.30 -4.58 -9.70
CA GLU A 62 -2.66 -5.97 -10.06
C GLU A 62 -1.65 -6.61 -11.04
N GLN A 63 -0.94 -5.80 -11.83
CA GLN A 63 0.04 -6.29 -12.81
C GLN A 63 1.48 -6.29 -12.26
N LYS A 64 1.68 -5.92 -10.99
CA LYS A 64 3.00 -5.73 -10.37
C LYS A 64 3.32 -6.84 -9.38
N SER A 65 3.66 -8.01 -9.90
CA SER A 65 3.99 -9.21 -9.11
C SER A 65 5.34 -9.15 -8.38
N SER A 66 6.19 -8.17 -8.70
CA SER A 66 7.53 -8.05 -8.10
C SER A 66 7.55 -7.26 -6.79
N ILE A 67 6.41 -6.74 -6.33
CA ILE A 67 6.32 -5.89 -5.13
C ILE A 67 6.71 -6.72 -3.90
N LYS A 68 7.58 -6.13 -3.08
CA LYS A 68 8.05 -6.68 -1.80
C LYS A 68 7.77 -5.75 -0.64
N LYS A 69 7.74 -4.43 -0.87
CA LYS A 69 7.63 -3.43 0.18
C LYS A 69 6.55 -2.41 -0.14
N VAL A 70 5.65 -2.19 0.82
CA VAL A 70 4.50 -1.31 0.67
C VAL A 70 4.41 -0.36 1.87
N TYR A 71 4.59 0.94 1.63
CA TYR A 71 4.52 1.98 2.65
C TYR A 71 3.32 2.89 2.41
N LEU A 72 2.32 2.81 3.29
CA LEU A 72 1.08 3.58 3.23
C LEU A 72 0.85 4.34 4.55
N ASN A 73 1.90 4.60 5.33
CA ASN A 73 1.75 5.30 6.60
C ASN A 73 1.32 6.76 6.40
N ASP A 74 0.44 7.26 7.25
CA ASP A 74 -0.15 8.61 7.13
C ASP A 74 -0.71 8.87 5.72
N LEU A 75 -1.51 7.94 5.19
CA LEU A 75 -2.09 8.02 3.82
C LEU A 75 -3.55 8.51 3.82
N PHE A 76 -4.20 8.49 4.98
CA PHE A 76 -5.63 8.76 5.11
C PHE A 76 -5.96 9.85 6.14
N THR A 77 -5.04 10.78 6.36
CA THR A 77 -5.21 11.90 7.28
C THR A 77 -6.52 12.66 6.98
N GLY A 78 -7.37 12.82 7.99
CA GLY A 78 -8.65 13.51 7.86
C GLY A 78 -9.74 12.78 7.05
N LYS A 79 -9.53 11.51 6.66
CA LYS A 79 -10.56 10.67 6.03
C LYS A 79 -11.40 9.94 7.08
N SER A 80 -12.65 9.62 6.73
CA SER A 80 -13.51 8.78 7.57
C SER A 80 -13.07 7.31 7.55
N MET A 81 -13.42 6.55 8.59
CA MET A 81 -13.11 5.12 8.67
C MET A 81 -13.64 4.33 7.47
N ASP A 82 -14.83 4.63 6.95
CA ASP A 82 -15.36 3.93 5.77
C ASP A 82 -14.50 4.17 4.51
N VAL A 83 -13.93 5.38 4.35
CA VAL A 83 -12.99 5.68 3.25
C VAL A 83 -11.69 4.90 3.44
N ILE A 84 -11.15 4.87 4.65
CA ILE A 84 -9.92 4.13 4.99
C ILE A 84 -10.12 2.64 4.68
N ASP A 85 -11.17 2.05 5.24
CA ASP A 85 -11.48 0.63 5.13
C ASP A 85 -11.72 0.20 3.67
N SER A 86 -12.44 1.02 2.90
CA SER A 86 -12.71 0.75 1.49
C SER A 86 -11.44 0.83 0.64
N SER A 87 -10.61 1.84 0.88
CA SER A 87 -9.36 2.05 0.13
C SER A 87 -8.36 0.93 0.41
N LEU A 88 -8.16 0.57 1.68
CA LEU A 88 -7.27 -0.53 2.06
C LEU A 88 -7.75 -1.87 1.51
N LYS A 89 -9.05 -2.13 1.53
CA LYS A 89 -9.62 -3.35 0.94
C LYS A 89 -9.28 -3.47 -0.56
N CYS A 90 -9.41 -2.40 -1.33
CA CYS A 90 -9.05 -2.39 -2.75
C CYS A 90 -7.56 -2.68 -2.94
N ILE A 91 -6.69 -1.96 -2.22
CA ILE A 91 -5.23 -2.10 -2.34
C ILE A 91 -4.79 -3.53 -1.99
N PHE A 92 -5.32 -4.09 -0.90
CA PHE A 92 -4.95 -5.44 -0.46
C PHE A 92 -5.43 -6.52 -1.41
N LEU A 93 -6.63 -6.39 -1.98
CA LEU A 93 -7.11 -7.33 -3.00
C LEU A 93 -6.25 -7.28 -4.26
N ALA A 94 -5.79 -6.11 -4.68
CA ALA A 94 -4.89 -5.98 -5.82
C ALA A 94 -3.51 -6.61 -5.56
N ILE A 95 -2.96 -6.45 -4.35
CA ILE A 95 -1.71 -7.12 -3.95
C ILE A 95 -1.86 -8.65 -3.98
N ILE A 96 -2.99 -9.17 -3.50
CA ILE A 96 -3.27 -10.62 -3.56
C ILE A 96 -3.37 -11.07 -5.02
N ALA A 97 -4.10 -10.32 -5.85
CA ALA A 97 -4.32 -10.64 -7.25
C ALA A 97 -3.03 -10.59 -8.09
N SER A 98 -2.09 -9.70 -7.76
CA SER A 98 -0.82 -9.60 -8.48
C SER A 98 0.12 -10.78 -8.22
N GLY A 99 -0.16 -11.60 -7.19
CA GLY A 99 0.73 -12.68 -6.78
C GLY A 99 2.04 -12.19 -6.15
N ALA A 100 2.10 -10.92 -5.75
CA ALA A 100 3.28 -10.35 -5.10
C ALA A 100 3.60 -11.07 -3.78
N GLU A 101 4.87 -11.32 -3.52
CA GLU A 101 5.36 -11.87 -2.26
C GLU A 101 5.91 -10.75 -1.38
N ILE A 102 5.03 -10.22 -0.53
CA ILE A 102 5.33 -9.08 0.33
C ILE A 102 6.24 -9.48 1.49
N GLU A 103 7.28 -8.70 1.69
CA GLU A 103 8.25 -8.83 2.78
C GLU A 103 8.01 -7.79 3.88
N GLU A 104 7.50 -6.60 3.52
CA GLU A 104 7.29 -5.49 4.45
C GLU A 104 6.05 -4.65 4.11
N ILE A 105 5.23 -4.39 5.13
CA ILE A 105 4.10 -3.46 5.04
C ILE A 105 4.15 -2.47 6.20
N ASN A 106 4.06 -1.18 5.91
CA ASN A 106 3.85 -0.15 6.90
C ASN A 106 2.49 0.54 6.68
N LEU A 107 1.60 0.40 7.67
CA LEU A 107 0.28 1.02 7.69
C LEU A 107 0.14 2.01 8.86
N SER A 108 1.25 2.45 9.47
CA SER A 108 1.20 3.31 10.66
C SER A 108 0.44 4.61 10.42
N ASP A 109 -0.08 5.22 11.49
CA ASP A 109 -0.75 6.51 11.46
C ASP A 109 -2.00 6.54 10.54
N ASN A 110 -2.67 5.39 10.41
CA ASN A 110 -3.94 5.24 9.74
C ASN A 110 -5.00 4.76 10.75
N ALA A 111 -6.09 5.48 10.95
CA ALA A 111 -7.15 5.07 11.87
C ALA A 111 -7.98 3.89 11.32
N LEU A 112 -7.40 2.68 11.28
CA LEU A 112 -8.03 1.48 10.72
C LEU A 112 -9.29 1.11 11.50
N GLY A 113 -10.43 1.03 10.79
CA GLY A 113 -11.66 0.50 11.34
C GLY A 113 -11.67 -1.03 11.39
N HIS A 114 -12.73 -1.59 11.97
CA HIS A 114 -12.91 -3.05 12.04
C HIS A 114 -12.84 -3.72 10.66
N LYS A 115 -13.38 -3.08 9.60
CA LYS A 115 -13.35 -3.64 8.24
C LYS A 115 -11.95 -3.52 7.64
N GLY A 116 -11.20 -2.47 7.96
CA GLY A 116 -9.80 -2.31 7.58
C GLY A 116 -8.91 -3.41 8.19
N VAL A 117 -9.14 -3.73 9.47
CA VAL A 117 -8.49 -4.88 10.14
C VAL A 117 -8.89 -6.21 9.50
N GLU A 118 -10.17 -6.37 9.15
CA GLU A 118 -10.63 -7.58 8.45
C GLU A 118 -9.93 -7.74 7.09
N ALA A 119 -9.82 -6.65 6.31
CA ALA A 119 -9.12 -6.66 5.04
C ALA A 119 -7.63 -6.99 5.21
N LEU A 120 -6.97 -6.41 6.22
CA LEU A 120 -5.59 -6.74 6.57
C LEU A 120 -5.44 -8.22 6.97
N SER A 121 -6.38 -8.75 7.76
CA SER A 121 -6.39 -10.17 8.15
C SER A 121 -6.45 -11.09 6.94
N ARG A 122 -7.23 -10.73 5.91
CA ARG A 122 -7.29 -11.48 4.65
C ARG A 122 -5.98 -11.43 3.88
N LEU A 123 -5.33 -10.27 3.80
CA LEU A 123 -4.01 -10.12 3.17
C LEU A 123 -2.95 -10.99 3.87
N ILE A 124 -2.85 -10.90 5.20
CA ILE A 124 -1.86 -11.64 5.98
C ILE A 124 -2.03 -13.17 5.81
N LYS A 125 -3.27 -13.65 5.68
CA LYS A 125 -3.56 -15.08 5.48
C LYS A 125 -3.39 -15.55 4.03
N SER A 126 -3.12 -14.64 3.09
CA SER A 126 -2.95 -14.98 1.68
C SER A 126 -1.51 -15.41 1.37
N PRO A 127 -1.29 -16.13 0.25
CA PRO A 127 0.05 -16.48 -0.22
C PRO A 127 0.98 -15.28 -0.36
N SER A 128 0.44 -14.11 -0.68
CA SER A 128 1.19 -12.86 -0.82
C SER A 128 1.91 -12.42 0.45
N CYS A 129 1.56 -12.93 1.62
CA CYS A 129 2.23 -12.61 2.89
C CYS A 129 3.00 -13.79 3.50
N HIS A 130 3.21 -14.90 2.78
CA HIS A 130 4.04 -15.99 3.29
C HIS A 130 5.52 -15.59 3.50
N SER A 131 5.99 -14.59 2.75
CA SER A 131 7.33 -14.03 2.87
C SER A 131 7.40 -12.82 3.81
N LEU A 132 6.30 -12.46 4.49
CA LEU A 132 6.19 -11.24 5.30
C LEU A 132 7.08 -11.33 6.55
N ARG A 133 7.99 -10.36 6.70
CA ARG A 133 8.93 -10.27 7.83
C ARG A 133 8.65 -9.08 8.74
N SER A 134 8.03 -8.03 8.20
CA SER A 134 7.76 -6.79 8.92
C SER A 134 6.37 -6.27 8.62
N LEU A 135 5.57 -6.13 9.68
CA LEU A 135 4.26 -5.49 9.64
C LEU A 135 4.23 -4.39 10.70
N ILE A 136 4.12 -3.14 10.25
CA ILE A 136 4.19 -1.96 11.12
C ILE A 136 2.81 -1.31 11.17
N LEU A 137 2.27 -1.19 12.39
CA LEU A 137 0.89 -0.82 12.66
C LEU A 137 0.76 0.27 13.75
N ASN A 138 1.79 1.11 13.90
CA ASN A 138 1.83 2.09 14.96
C ASN A 138 0.70 3.11 14.80
N ASN A 139 0.13 3.59 15.91
CA ASN A 139 -0.88 4.66 15.92
C ASN A 139 -2.15 4.39 15.08
N ASN A 140 -2.54 3.13 14.90
CA ASN A 140 -3.73 2.76 14.12
C ASN A 140 -5.04 2.69 14.92
N GLY A 141 -5.09 3.32 16.10
CA GLY A 141 -6.33 3.43 16.88
C GLY A 141 -6.83 2.12 17.51
N PHE A 142 -6.03 1.06 17.57
CA PHE A 142 -6.42 -0.26 18.09
C PHE A 142 -6.68 -0.34 19.61
N GLY A 143 -6.57 0.77 20.35
CA GLY A 143 -6.53 0.73 21.82
C GLY A 143 -5.39 -0.14 22.33
N LEU A 144 -5.43 -0.59 23.59
CA LEU A 144 -4.39 -1.41 24.25
C LEU A 144 -4.10 -2.77 23.59
N ILE A 145 -4.77 -3.12 22.49
CA ILE A 145 -4.60 -4.38 21.76
C ILE A 145 -3.74 -4.11 20.51
N GLY A 146 -2.52 -3.62 20.71
CA GLY A 146 -1.52 -3.47 19.64
C GLY A 146 -0.73 -4.76 19.49
N ALA A 147 -1.20 -5.68 18.64
CA ALA A 147 -0.48 -6.92 18.36
C ALA A 147 0.72 -6.67 17.44
N LEU A 148 1.93 -6.83 17.98
CA LEU A 148 3.16 -6.96 17.20
C LEU A 148 3.25 -8.41 16.70
N VAL A 149 2.95 -8.67 15.43
CA VAL A 149 3.15 -10.00 14.82
C VAL A 149 4.55 -10.03 14.23
N LYS A 150 5.50 -10.65 14.95
CA LYS A 150 6.76 -11.12 14.37
C LYS A 150 6.59 -12.59 14.00
N HIS A 151 6.51 -12.90 12.71
CA HIS A 151 6.72 -14.26 12.25
C HIS A 151 8.22 -14.59 12.42
N GLY A 152 8.54 -15.38 13.44
CA GLY A 152 9.86 -16.01 13.58
C GLY A 152 9.94 -17.21 12.63
N ASN A 153 11.05 -17.31 11.90
CA ASN A 153 11.43 -18.51 11.14
C ASN A 153 11.47 -19.75 12.03
#